data_AF-A0A3N5U9J1-F1
#
_entry.id   AF-A0A3N5U9J1-F1
#
_cell.length_a   1.000
_cell.length_b   1.000
_cell.length_c   1.000
_cell.angle_alpha   90.00
_cell.angle_beta   90.00
_cell.angle_gamma   90.00
#
_symmetry.space_group_name_H-M   'P 1'
#
loop_
_entity.id
_entity.type
_entity.pdbx_description
1 polymer ?
#
loop_
_entity_poly.entity_id
_entity_poly.type
_entity_poly.pdbx_seq_one_letter_code
_entity_poly.pdbx_strand_id
1 'polypeptide(L)'
;MREAAQVSLLIGDIYDATLDPSLWVDVLAKGARFVGGPAAALFSRDTARQRCNAAYYSGLDPRYKRLIVEKYIKLDPLMMGHIFARIGEP
;
A
#
# COMPACT_ATOMS: atom_id res chain seq x y z
N MET A 1 26.04 4.34 -3.61
CA MET A 1 25.55 5.21 -4.72
C MET A 1 24.42 4.60 -5.56
N ARG A 2 24.16 3.27 -5.56
CA ARG A 2 23.05 2.67 -6.35
C ARG A 2 21.66 2.88 -5.74
N GLU A 3 21.55 2.71 -4.43
CA GLU A 3 20.27 2.70 -3.73
C GLU A 3 19.59 4.08 -3.71
N ALA A 4 20.32 5.14 -3.34
CA ALA A 4 19.79 6.51 -3.34
C ALA A 4 19.28 6.96 -4.73
N ALA A 5 19.97 6.55 -5.80
CA ALA A 5 19.53 6.82 -7.17
C ALA A 5 18.27 6.02 -7.53
N GLN A 6 18.18 4.75 -7.12
CA GLN A 6 16.99 3.91 -7.32
C GLN A 6 15.77 4.45 -6.56
N VAL A 7 15.96 4.92 -5.32
CA VAL A 7 14.90 5.58 -4.54
C VAL A 7 14.45 6.86 -5.25
N SER A 8 15.38 7.69 -5.71
CA SER A 8 15.04 8.94 -6.42
C SER A 8 14.21 8.68 -7.68
N LEU A 9 14.56 7.64 -8.45
CA LEU A 9 13.78 7.22 -9.63
C LEU A 9 12.38 6.72 -9.24
N LEU A 10 12.28 5.90 -8.18
CA LEU A 10 10.99 5.41 -7.69
C LEU A 10 10.10 6.56 -7.20
N ILE A 11 10.68 7.60 -6.58
CA ILE A 11 9.94 8.81 -6.21
C ILE A 11 9.38 9.51 -7.45
N GLY A 12 10.17 9.64 -8.51
CA GLY A 12 9.70 10.17 -9.80
C GLY A 12 8.51 9.37 -10.36
N ASP A 13 8.64 8.04 -10.41
CA ASP A 13 7.59 7.14 -10.85
C ASP A 13 6.28 7.30 -10.02
N ILE A 14 6.39 7.54 -8.70
CA ILE A 14 5.23 7.81 -7.84
C ILE A 14 4.54 9.10 -8.24
N TYR A 15 5.29 10.17 -8.52
CA TYR A 15 4.69 11.43 -9.00
C TYR A 15 4.00 11.25 -10.35
N ASP A 16 4.59 10.51 -11.28
CA ASP A 16 3.96 10.23 -12.58
C ASP A 16 2.64 9.45 -12.41
N ALA A 17 2.60 8.48 -11.48
CA ALA A 17 1.38 7.73 -11.17
C ALA A 17 0.26 8.57 -10.53
N THR A 18 0.59 9.75 -9.96
CA THR A 18 -0.46 10.68 -9.51
C THR A 18 -1.17 11.37 -10.69
N LEU A 19 -0.46 11.57 -11.81
CA LEU A 19 -1.00 12.16 -13.04
C LEU A 19 -1.66 11.11 -13.94
N ASP A 20 -1.07 9.92 -14.03
CA ASP A 20 -1.62 8.77 -14.74
C ASP A 20 -1.82 7.58 -13.78
N PRO A 21 -3.04 7.39 -13.26
CA PRO A 21 -3.32 6.33 -12.31
C PRO A 21 -3.12 4.90 -12.85
N SER A 22 -3.01 4.71 -14.17
CA SER A 22 -2.75 3.38 -14.74
C SER A 22 -1.37 2.84 -14.35
N LEU A 23 -0.43 3.72 -13.98
CA LEU A 23 0.94 3.38 -13.62
C LEU A 23 1.07 2.77 -12.22
N TRP A 24 0.07 2.92 -11.35
CA TRP A 24 0.17 2.52 -9.93
C TRP A 24 0.55 1.05 -9.72
N VAL A 25 0.04 0.15 -10.55
CA VAL A 25 0.34 -1.30 -10.41
C VAL A 25 1.83 -1.56 -10.61
N ASP A 26 2.45 -0.89 -11.57
CA ASP A 26 3.87 -1.03 -11.89
C ASP A 26 4.76 -0.34 -10.86
N VAL A 27 4.38 0.85 -10.39
CA VAL A 27 5.09 1.56 -9.32
C VAL A 27 5.10 0.73 -8.03
N LEU A 28 3.97 0.13 -7.66
CA LEU A 28 3.90 -0.78 -6.52
C LEU A 28 4.78 -2.02 -6.72
N ALA A 29 4.84 -2.57 -7.94
CA ALA A 29 5.73 -3.70 -8.25
C ALA A 29 7.21 -3.31 -8.08
N LYS A 30 7.60 -2.11 -8.55
CA LYS A 30 8.95 -1.57 -8.38
C LYS A 30 9.29 -1.37 -6.90
N GLY A 31 8.38 -0.77 -6.13
CA GLY A 31 8.55 -0.56 -4.69
C GLY A 31 8.71 -1.87 -3.92
N ALA A 32 7.87 -2.87 -4.20
CA ALA A 32 7.99 -4.21 -3.61
C ALA A 32 9.37 -4.81 -3.88
N ARG A 33 9.81 -4.82 -5.16
CA ARG A 33 11.13 -5.34 -5.54
C ARG A 33 12.28 -4.59 -4.89
N PHE A 34 12.18 -3.26 -4.75
CA PHE A 34 13.21 -2.43 -4.15
C PHE A 34 13.53 -2.87 -2.71
N VAL A 35 12.51 -3.22 -1.92
CA VAL A 35 12.68 -3.71 -0.53
C VAL A 35 12.80 -5.24 -0.43
N GLY A 36 12.87 -5.96 -1.55
CA GLY A 36 12.86 -7.42 -1.58
C GLY A 36 11.52 -8.06 -1.17
N GLY A 37 10.44 -7.30 -1.19
CA GLY A 37 9.09 -7.74 -0.85
C GLY A 37 8.40 -8.48 -2.01
N PRO A 38 7.49 -9.44 -1.70
CA PRO A 38 6.78 -10.21 -2.72
C PRO A 38 5.58 -9.47 -3.32
N ALA A 39 5.05 -8.46 -2.61
CA ALA A 39 3.82 -7.75 -2.98
C ALA A 39 3.80 -6.34 -2.38
N ALA A 40 2.95 -5.47 -2.91
CA ALA A 40 2.66 -4.16 -2.37
C ALA A 40 1.20 -3.76 -2.62
N ALA A 41 0.67 -2.88 -1.78
CA ALA A 41 -0.68 -2.34 -1.90
C ALA A 41 -0.70 -0.86 -1.53
N LEU A 42 -1.52 -0.09 -2.25
CA LEU A 42 -1.84 1.30 -1.93
C LEU A 42 -3.33 1.38 -1.56
N PHE A 43 -3.61 1.90 -0.38
CA PHE A 43 -4.96 2.09 0.14
C PHE A 43 -5.11 3.47 0.76
N SER A 44 -6.32 4.02 0.65
CA SER A 44 -6.74 5.21 1.38
C SER A 44 -7.59 4.79 2.57
N ARG A 45 -7.35 5.39 3.72
CA ARG A 45 -8.12 5.16 4.94
C ARG A 45 -8.71 6.47 5.45
N ASP A 46 -10.00 6.45 5.73
CA ASP A 46 -10.73 7.49 6.43
C ASP A 46 -11.04 6.96 7.84
N THR A 47 -10.28 7.40 8.84
CA THR A 47 -10.42 6.96 10.24
C THR A 47 -11.69 7.52 10.88
N ALA A 48 -12.10 8.73 10.52
CA ALA A 48 -13.33 9.36 11.04
C ALA A 48 -14.58 8.57 10.61
N ARG A 49 -14.57 8.02 9.39
CA ARG A 49 -15.66 7.19 8.86
C ARG A 49 -15.42 5.69 8.99
N GLN A 50 -14.29 5.27 9.56
CA GLN A 50 -13.87 3.86 9.65
C GLN A 50 -13.92 3.13 8.29
N ARG A 51 -13.47 3.79 7.22
CA ARG A 51 -13.45 3.23 5.86
C ARG A 51 -12.02 3.02 5.39
N CYS A 52 -11.77 1.88 4.76
CA CYS A 52 -10.52 1.58 4.06
C CYS A 52 -10.87 1.21 2.63
N ASN A 53 -10.38 1.99 1.68
CA ASN A 53 -10.53 1.73 0.26
C ASN A 53 -9.15 1.45 -0.31
N ALA A 54 -8.91 0.19 -0.66
CA ALA A 54 -7.70 -0.16 -1.37
C ALA A 54 -7.81 0.20 -2.86
N ALA A 55 -6.88 1.02 -3.33
CA ALA A 55 -6.88 1.55 -4.67
C ALA A 55 -6.10 0.63 -5.64
N TYR A 56 -4.94 0.13 -5.21
CA TYR A 56 -4.06 -0.67 -6.08
C TYR A 56 -3.34 -1.78 -5.32
N TYR A 57 -3.04 -2.87 -6.03
CA TYR A 57 -2.32 -4.04 -5.52
C TYR A 57 -1.35 -4.55 -6.60
N SER A 58 -0.20 -5.07 -6.18
CA SER A 58 0.76 -5.74 -7.04
C SER A 58 1.38 -6.94 -6.31
N GLY A 59 1.58 -8.05 -7.03
CA GLY A 59 2.18 -9.28 -6.49
C GLY A 59 1.27 -10.12 -5.55
N LEU A 60 -0.02 -9.79 -5.45
CA LEU A 60 -0.98 -10.52 -4.60
C LEU A 60 -1.99 -11.30 -5.44
N ASP A 61 -2.13 -12.59 -5.17
CA ASP A 61 -3.14 -13.43 -5.82
C ASP A 61 -4.56 -12.89 -5.55
N PRO A 62 -5.43 -12.78 -6.58
CA PRO A 62 -6.80 -12.29 -6.41
C PRO A 62 -7.61 -13.02 -5.34
N ARG A 63 -7.37 -14.32 -5.12
CA ARG A 63 -8.01 -15.12 -4.07
C ARG A 63 -7.61 -14.64 -2.68
N TYR A 64 -6.31 -14.42 -2.44
CA TYR A 64 -5.83 -13.94 -1.15
C TYR A 64 -6.22 -12.48 -0.91
N LYS A 65 -6.20 -11.64 -1.96
CA LYS A 65 -6.74 -10.28 -1.90
C LYS A 65 -8.19 -10.26 -1.39
N ARG A 66 -9.05 -11.07 -2.00
CA ARG A 66 -10.47 -11.16 -1.62
C ARG A 66 -10.63 -11.59 -0.17
N LEU A 67 -9.90 -12.63 0.24
CA LEU A 67 -9.95 -13.16 1.59
C LEU A 67 -9.47 -12.14 2.65
N ILE A 68 -8.44 -11.36 2.33
CA ILE A 68 -7.98 -10.27 3.20
C ILE A 68 -9.09 -9.22 3.35
N VAL A 69 -9.62 -8.69 2.25
CA VAL A 69 -10.64 -7.61 2.27
C VAL A 69 -11.93 -8.06 2.96
N GLU A 70 -12.43 -9.25 2.65
CA GLU A 70 -13.74 -9.71 3.12
C GLU A 70 -13.71 -10.28 4.54
N LYS A 71 -12.60 -10.91 4.95
CA LYS A 71 -12.55 -11.70 6.18
C LYS A 71 -11.50 -11.22 7.18
N TYR A 72 -10.27 -10.98 6.75
CA TYR A 72 -9.14 -10.80 7.67
C TYR A 72 -8.75 -9.35 7.95
N ILE A 73 -9.21 -8.36 7.16
CA ILE A 73 -8.87 -6.95 7.36
C ILE A 73 -9.29 -6.45 8.76
N LYS A 74 -10.37 -7.01 9.31
CA LYS A 74 -10.87 -6.72 10.65
C LYS A 74 -10.05 -7.38 11.75
N LEU A 75 -9.12 -8.27 11.43
CA LEU A 75 -8.26 -9.01 12.37
C LEU A 75 -6.78 -8.67 12.16
N ASP A 76 -6.47 -7.78 11.22
CA ASP A 76 -5.11 -7.45 10.86
C ASP A 76 -4.45 -6.65 12.01
N PRO A 77 -3.43 -7.20 12.67
CA PRO A 77 -2.77 -6.54 13.81
C PRO A 77 -2.07 -5.23 13.40
N LEU A 78 -1.66 -5.10 12.13
CA LEU A 78 -1.08 -3.86 11.58
C LEU A 78 -2.15 -2.80 11.31
N MET A 79 -3.40 -3.21 11.16
CA MET A 79 -4.54 -2.31 10.97
C MET A 79 -5.19 -1.92 12.30
N MET A 80 -5.21 -2.84 13.27
CA MET A 80 -5.83 -2.58 14.58
C MET A 80 -5.11 -1.51 15.40
N GLY A 81 -3.76 -1.50 15.43
CA GLY A 81 -3.00 -0.55 16.26
C GLY A 81 -3.26 0.92 15.91
N HIS A 82 -3.31 1.25 14.61
CA HIS A 82 -3.44 2.62 14.13
C HIS A 82 -4.90 3.13 13.98
N ILE A 83 -5.90 2.24 14.10
CA ILE A 83 -7.32 2.61 13.95
C ILE A 83 -7.98 2.92 15.31
N PHE A 84 -7.48 2.34 16.41
CA PHE A 84 -8.04 2.54 17.75
C PHE A 84 -7.23 3.49 18.64
N ALA A 85 -5.96 3.78 18.29
CA ALA A 85 -5.19 4.79 19.00
C ALA A 85 -5.75 6.19 18.68
N ARG A 86 -6.06 6.98 19.72
CA ARG A 86 -6.34 8.41 19.54
C ARG A 86 -5.09 9.09 18.96
N ILE A 87 -5.28 10.13 18.15
CA ILE A 87 -4.16 10.98 17.69
C ILE A 87 -3.39 11.46 18.93
N GLY A 88 -2.15 11.00 19.10
CA GLY A 88 -1.29 11.32 20.24
C GLY A 88 -1.06 10.19 21.26
N GLU A 89 -1.70 9.03 21.10
CA GLU A 89 -1.40 7.82 21.89
C GLU A 89 -0.53 6.85 21.08
N PRO A 90 0.38 6.09 21.73
CA PRO A 90 1.32 5.18 21.08
C PRO A 90 0.64 4.03 20.33
#